data_AF-A0A3M1HUR3-F1
#
_entry.id   AF-A0A3M1HUR3-F1
#
_cell.length_a   1.000
_cell.length_b   1.000
_cell.length_c   1.000
_cell.angle_alpha   90.00
_cell.angle_beta   90.00
_cell.angle_gamma   90.00
#
_symmetry.space_group_name_H-M   'P 1'
#
loop_
_entity.id
_entity.type
_entity.pdbx_description
1 polymer ?
#
loop_
_entity_poly.entity_id
_entity_poly.type
_entity_poly.pdbx_seq_one_letter_code
_entity_poly.pdbx_strand_id
1 'polypeptide(L)'
;MNKDTPLSKPVCQIHVCRGPSCSAYGSGEILEEFSKGLSLAPGATSPDGKILLEVAYCFGLCERAPNIQVNDEYITSLRKDEIPSIIKEALNSSSSLSIPAFCPYCHENLIIDPEKGVIDFLVKIRKGSEFITQRISILLGSVKVEILEDSFGLEQAVWCCPHCRMSLQDGATLCSQCQKDVITLDSSDQKSFWICLHNENCLKWNWHNF
;
A
#
# COMPACT_ATOMS: atom_id res chain seq x y z
N MET A 1 -36.77 0.32 -12.75
CA MET A 1 -35.86 0.85 -11.72
C MET A 1 -34.81 -0.21 -11.47
N ASN A 2 -33.70 -0.15 -12.21
CA ASN A 2 -32.64 -1.15 -12.12
C ASN A 2 -31.78 -0.83 -10.89
N LYS A 3 -31.94 -1.62 -9.82
CA LYS A 3 -30.86 -1.93 -8.90
C LYS A 3 -29.99 -2.99 -9.60
N ASP A 4 -28.73 -3.13 -9.22
CA ASP A 4 -27.74 -4.08 -9.78
C ASP A 4 -26.81 -3.46 -10.85
N THR A 5 -26.15 -2.36 -10.48
CA THR A 5 -24.75 -2.19 -10.90
C THR A 5 -23.90 -2.92 -9.85
N PRO A 6 -23.06 -3.90 -10.19
CA PRO A 6 -22.13 -4.47 -9.22
C PRO A 6 -21.12 -3.37 -8.89
N LEU A 7 -21.31 -2.66 -7.77
CA LEU A 7 -20.26 -1.81 -7.24
C LEU A 7 -19.06 -2.73 -6.99
N SER A 8 -17.93 -2.39 -7.59
CA SER A 8 -16.63 -2.96 -7.25
C SER A 8 -16.52 -3.06 -5.73
N LYS A 9 -16.16 -4.25 -5.21
CA LYS A 9 -15.98 -4.48 -3.78
C LYS A 9 -15.05 -3.37 -3.23
N PRO A 10 -15.44 -2.66 -2.16
CA PRO A 10 -14.61 -1.59 -1.61
C PRO A 10 -13.27 -2.15 -1.14
N VAL A 11 -12.21 -1.36 -1.31
CA VAL A 11 -10.82 -1.76 -1.07
C VAL A 11 -10.57 -2.06 0.42
N CYS A 12 -11.21 -1.30 1.30
CA CYS A 12 -11.16 -1.49 2.74
C CYS A 12 -12.58 -1.59 3.30
N GLN A 13 -12.85 -2.64 4.08
CA GLN A 13 -14.13 -2.89 4.72
C GLN A 13 -13.97 -2.85 6.23
N ILE A 14 -14.68 -1.95 6.90
CA ILE A 14 -14.67 -1.82 8.36
C ILE A 14 -16.05 -2.24 8.87
N HIS A 15 -16.12 -3.36 9.56
CA HIS A 15 -17.33 -3.88 10.17
C HIS A 15 -17.28 -3.75 11.68
N VAL A 16 -18.22 -2.99 12.25
CA VAL A 16 -18.33 -2.80 13.71
C VAL A 16 -19.36 -3.76 14.29
N CYS A 17 -18.96 -4.59 15.26
CA CYS A 17 -19.89 -5.50 15.92
C CYS A 17 -20.88 -4.74 16.80
N ARG A 18 -22.18 -4.90 16.53
CA ARG A 18 -23.28 -4.35 17.34
C ARG A 18 -24.08 -5.45 18.06
N GLY A 19 -23.48 -6.61 18.30
CA GLY A 19 -24.06 -7.66 19.14
C GLY A 19 -24.29 -7.19 20.59
N PRO A 20 -25.09 -7.91 21.39
CA PRO A 20 -25.45 -7.51 22.76
C PRO A 20 -24.24 -7.24 23.66
N SER A 21 -23.24 -8.14 23.65
CA SER A 21 -22.01 -7.96 24.43
C SER A 21 -21.24 -6.71 23.99
N CYS A 22 -20.95 -6.57 22.69
CA CYS A 22 -20.26 -5.38 22.19
C CYS A 22 -21.03 -4.08 22.45
N SER A 23 -22.36 -4.12 22.45
CA SER A 23 -23.21 -2.98 22.82
C SER A 23 -23.04 -2.59 24.29
N ALA A 24 -22.98 -3.57 25.20
CA ALA A 24 -22.74 -3.33 26.62
C ALA A 24 -21.35 -2.74 26.89
N TYR A 25 -20.36 -3.06 26.05
CA TYR A 25 -18.99 -2.53 26.12
C TYR A 25 -18.76 -1.28 25.24
N GLY A 26 -19.81 -0.56 24.83
CA GLY A 26 -19.65 0.76 24.20
C GLY A 26 -19.38 0.76 22.68
N SER A 27 -19.67 -0.33 21.95
CA SER A 27 -19.52 -0.38 20.48
C SER A 27 -20.29 0.70 19.72
N GLY A 28 -21.35 1.28 20.31
CA GLY A 28 -22.06 2.41 19.71
C GLY A 28 -21.18 3.65 19.60
N GLU A 29 -20.37 3.92 20.64
CA GLU A 29 -19.45 5.04 20.67
C GLU A 29 -18.26 4.80 19.74
N ILE A 30 -17.83 3.54 19.58
CA ILE A 30 -16.83 3.13 18.59
C ILE A 30 -17.34 3.40 17.17
N LEU A 31 -18.57 2.98 16.86
CA LEU A 31 -19.18 3.21 15.55
C LEU A 31 -19.30 4.71 15.24
N GLU A 32 -19.68 5.51 16.22
CA GLU A 32 -19.80 6.96 16.07
C GLU A 32 -18.43 7.62 15.79
N GLU A 33 -17.37 7.16 16.45
CA GLU A 33 -16.01 7.66 16.22
C GLU A 33 -15.51 7.30 14.81
N PHE A 34 -15.76 6.07 14.34
CA PHE A 34 -15.48 5.69 12.95
C PHE A 34 -16.28 6.54 11.96
N SER A 35 -17.56 6.76 12.24
CA SER A 35 -18.44 7.57 11.40
C SER A 35 -17.94 9.01 11.27
N LYS A 36 -17.50 9.61 12.39
CA LYS A 36 -16.90 10.95 12.43
C LYS A 36 -15.56 11.00 11.70
N GLY A 37 -14.65 10.08 12.02
CA GLY A 37 -13.29 10.08 11.46
C GLY A 37 -13.26 9.81 9.95
N LEU A 38 -14.19 9.02 9.44
CA LEU A 38 -14.32 8.73 8.00
C LEU A 38 -15.29 9.68 7.28
N SER A 39 -16.07 10.47 8.02
CA SER A 39 -17.20 11.23 7.48
C SER A 39 -18.19 10.36 6.68
N LEU A 40 -18.46 9.14 7.19
CA LEU A 40 -19.36 8.16 6.58
C LEU A 40 -20.48 7.79 7.53
N ALA A 41 -21.69 7.60 7.01
CA ALA A 41 -22.78 6.99 7.76
C ALA A 41 -22.55 5.46 7.88
N PRO A 42 -23.02 4.82 8.96
CA PRO A 42 -23.03 3.36 9.03
C PRO A 42 -23.85 2.75 7.86
N GLY A 43 -23.26 1.79 7.16
CA GLY A 43 -23.80 1.20 5.93
C GLY A 43 -23.47 1.97 4.64
N ALA A 44 -22.62 2.98 4.70
CA ALA A 44 -22.22 3.77 3.54
C ALA A 44 -20.80 3.45 3.07
N THR A 45 -20.60 3.58 1.77
CA THR A 45 -19.28 3.56 1.12
C THR A 45 -18.83 5.00 0.89
N SER A 46 -17.52 5.25 1.00
CA SER A 46 -16.93 6.53 0.65
C SER A 46 -17.15 6.91 -0.82
N PRO A 47 -17.20 8.21 -1.16
CA PRO A 47 -17.43 8.66 -2.53
C PRO A 47 -16.41 8.15 -3.55
N ASP A 48 -15.19 7.85 -3.11
CA ASP A 48 -14.11 7.29 -3.93
C ASP A 48 -14.17 5.75 -4.04
N GLY A 49 -15.16 5.11 -3.40
CA GLY A 49 -15.37 3.67 -3.43
C GLY A 49 -14.34 2.85 -2.64
N LYS A 50 -13.45 3.50 -1.88
CA LYS A 50 -12.33 2.82 -1.22
C LYS A 50 -12.66 2.25 0.14
N ILE A 51 -13.55 2.89 0.90
CA ILE A 51 -13.84 2.51 2.29
C ILE A 51 -15.34 2.24 2.45
N LEU A 52 -15.67 1.12 3.07
CA LEU A 52 -17.01 0.78 3.52
C LEU A 52 -17.03 0.74 5.04
N LEU A 53 -17.96 1.48 5.64
CA LEU A 53 -18.24 1.38 7.08
C LEU A 53 -19.57 0.67 7.26
N GLU A 54 -19.56 -0.52 7.84
CA GLU A 54 -20.75 -1.34 8.04
C GLU A 54 -20.95 -1.76 9.50
N VAL A 55 -22.22 -2.00 9.83
CA VAL A 55 -22.59 -2.66 11.08
C VAL A 55 -22.70 -4.16 10.81
N ALA A 56 -22.01 -4.95 11.61
CA ALA A 56 -22.13 -6.39 11.59
C ALA A 56 -22.67 -6.92 12.92
N TYR A 57 -23.22 -8.13 12.86
CA TYR A 57 -23.74 -8.83 14.02
C TYR A 57 -22.98 -10.12 14.23
N CYS A 58 -22.45 -10.25 15.46
CA CYS A 58 -21.78 -11.42 16.02
C CYS A 58 -20.60 -11.97 15.19
N PHE A 59 -19.37 -11.73 15.66
CA PHE A 59 -18.16 -12.36 15.14
C PHE A 59 -17.72 -13.61 15.94
N GLY A 60 -18.52 -14.04 16.92
CA GLY A 60 -18.13 -15.12 17.85
C GLY A 60 -17.05 -14.71 18.88
N LEU A 61 -16.65 -13.44 18.92
CA LEU A 61 -15.58 -12.90 19.77
C LEU A 61 -16.10 -12.18 21.02
N CYS A 62 -17.25 -12.59 21.54
CA CYS A 62 -17.94 -11.90 22.65
C CYS A 62 -17.10 -11.76 23.92
N GLU A 63 -16.18 -12.71 24.18
CA GLU A 63 -15.26 -12.69 25.33
C GLU A 63 -14.25 -11.53 25.27
N ARG A 64 -14.01 -10.96 24.09
CA ARG A 64 -13.08 -9.85 23.86
C ARG A 64 -13.80 -8.64 23.24
N ALA A 65 -15.01 -8.38 23.72
CA ALA A 65 -15.77 -7.19 23.35
C ALA A 65 -15.10 -5.91 23.91
N PRO A 66 -15.24 -4.75 23.22
CA PRO A 66 -15.84 -4.60 21.91
C PRO A 66 -14.87 -5.02 20.79
N ASN A 67 -15.42 -5.52 19.68
CA ASN A 67 -14.64 -6.00 18.54
C ASN A 67 -15.13 -5.45 17.21
N ILE A 68 -14.21 -5.32 16.27
CA ILE A 68 -14.43 -4.92 14.89
C ILE A 68 -13.68 -5.87 13.96
N GLN A 69 -14.05 -5.84 12.70
CA GLN A 69 -13.30 -6.48 11.63
C GLN A 69 -12.89 -5.41 10.62
N VAL A 70 -11.61 -5.36 10.29
CA VAL A 70 -11.06 -4.52 9.22
C VAL A 70 -10.51 -5.46 8.15
N ASN A 71 -11.15 -5.48 6.98
CA ASN A 71 -10.96 -6.49 5.95
C ASN A 71 -11.12 -7.91 6.52
N ASP A 72 -10.05 -8.70 6.56
CA ASP A 72 -10.05 -10.07 7.06
C ASP A 72 -9.46 -10.19 8.48
N GLU A 73 -9.08 -9.07 9.10
CA GLU A 73 -8.47 -9.03 10.43
C GLU A 73 -9.47 -8.59 11.50
N TYR A 74 -9.48 -9.31 12.63
CA TYR A 74 -10.31 -8.99 13.79
C TYR A 74 -9.50 -8.22 14.83
N ILE A 75 -10.02 -7.07 15.23
CA ILE A 75 -9.46 -6.27 16.33
C ILE A 75 -10.42 -6.38 17.51
N THR A 76 -9.89 -6.76 18.66
CA THR A 76 -10.67 -7.08 19.87
C THR A 76 -10.23 -6.24 21.05
N SER A 77 -11.08 -6.13 22.08
CA SER A 77 -10.84 -5.30 23.27
C SER A 77 -10.56 -3.84 22.91
N LEU A 78 -11.23 -3.33 21.88
CA LEU A 78 -10.94 -2.04 21.27
C LEU A 78 -11.26 -0.89 22.22
N ARG A 79 -10.33 0.08 22.33
CA ARG A 79 -10.59 1.37 22.99
C ARG A 79 -10.75 2.49 21.96
N LYS A 80 -11.47 3.54 22.36
CA LYS A 80 -11.74 4.69 21.47
C LYS A 80 -10.48 5.41 21.00
N ASP A 81 -9.46 5.49 21.84
CA ASP A 81 -8.20 6.16 21.53
C ASP A 81 -7.40 5.47 20.42
N GLU A 82 -7.71 4.20 20.12
CA GLU A 82 -7.05 3.42 19.06
C GLU A 82 -7.69 3.66 17.68
N ILE A 83 -8.92 4.19 17.64
CA ILE A 83 -9.70 4.38 16.40
C ILE A 83 -9.01 5.31 15.39
N PRO A 84 -8.46 6.49 15.78
CA PRO A 84 -7.77 7.35 14.82
C PRO A 84 -6.58 6.67 14.14
N SER A 85 -5.84 5.82 14.86
CA SER A 85 -4.72 5.05 14.29
C SER A 85 -5.21 4.02 13.29
N ILE A 86 -6.28 3.28 13.62
CA ILE A 86 -6.90 2.29 12.72
C ILE A 86 -7.44 2.96 11.45
N ILE A 87 -8.08 4.12 11.57
CA ILE A 87 -8.55 4.89 10.40
C ILE A 87 -7.38 5.31 9.53
N LYS A 88 -6.29 5.80 10.14
CA LYS A 88 -5.08 6.20 9.40
C LYS A 88 -4.48 5.00 8.67
N GLU A 89 -4.41 3.84 9.30
CA GLU A 89 -3.95 2.60 8.68
C GLU A 89 -4.90 2.13 7.56
N ALA A 90 -6.22 2.21 7.75
CA ALA A 90 -7.23 1.89 6.74
C ALA A 90 -7.14 2.80 5.50
N LEU A 91 -6.85 4.09 5.69
CA LEU A 91 -6.64 5.05 4.60
C LEU A 91 -5.31 4.78 3.86
N ASN A 92 -4.26 4.41 4.61
CA ASN A 92 -2.93 4.11 4.06
C ASN A 92 -2.84 2.72 3.39
N SER A 93 -3.68 1.77 3.80
CA SER A 93 -3.72 0.40 3.25
C SER A 93 -4.37 0.31 1.86
N SER A 94 -4.77 1.45 1.28
CA SER A 94 -5.07 1.59 -0.15
C SER A 94 -3.85 1.37 -1.09
N SER A 95 -2.74 0.82 -0.57
CA SER A 95 -1.56 0.43 -1.34
C SER A 95 -1.22 -1.06 -1.29
N SER A 96 -2.17 -1.98 -1.07
CA SER A 96 -2.03 -3.34 -1.62
C SER A 96 -2.36 -3.33 -3.12
N LEU A 97 -1.74 -2.42 -3.86
CA LEU A 97 -1.65 -2.54 -5.31
C LEU A 97 -0.71 -3.71 -5.57
N SER A 98 -1.29 -4.89 -5.76
CA SER A 98 -0.65 -6.02 -6.42
C SER A 98 -0.46 -5.68 -7.90
N ILE A 99 0.17 -4.54 -8.23
CA ILE A 99 0.61 -4.27 -9.59
C ILE A 99 1.76 -5.23 -9.82
N PRO A 100 1.61 -6.22 -10.71
CA PRO A 100 2.69 -7.12 -11.00
C PRO A 100 3.82 -6.30 -11.63
N ALA A 101 5.04 -6.46 -11.13
CA ALA A 101 6.20 -5.67 -11.52
C ALA A 101 7.17 -6.57 -12.27
N PHE A 102 7.33 -6.31 -13.57
CA PHE A 102 8.21 -7.07 -14.44
C PHE A 102 9.38 -6.22 -14.92
N CYS A 103 10.51 -6.87 -15.16
CA CYS A 103 11.63 -6.23 -15.84
C CYS A 103 11.28 -5.96 -17.31
N PRO A 104 11.47 -4.74 -17.84
CA PRO A 104 11.15 -4.43 -19.24
C PRO A 104 12.08 -5.11 -20.26
N TYR A 105 13.17 -5.75 -19.81
CA TYR A 105 14.16 -6.40 -20.68
C TYR A 105 14.02 -7.91 -20.73
N CYS A 106 13.84 -8.56 -19.57
CA CYS A 106 13.74 -10.01 -19.49
C CYS A 106 12.34 -10.51 -19.12
N HIS A 107 11.42 -9.60 -18.81
CA HIS A 107 10.03 -9.90 -18.44
C HIS A 107 9.85 -10.82 -17.23
N GLU A 108 10.92 -11.05 -16.47
CA GLU A 108 10.86 -11.80 -15.22
C GLU A 108 10.18 -10.99 -14.13
N ASN A 109 9.45 -11.69 -13.25
CA ASN A 109 8.77 -11.10 -12.12
C ASN A 109 9.80 -10.60 -11.09
N LEU A 110 9.61 -9.36 -10.63
CA LEU A 110 10.44 -8.72 -9.62
C LEU A 110 9.78 -8.71 -8.24
N ILE A 111 8.52 -9.14 -8.13
CA ILE A 111 7.81 -9.25 -6.85
C ILE A 111 8.20 -10.55 -6.15
N ILE A 112 8.68 -10.42 -4.91
CA ILE A 112 9.04 -11.56 -4.04
C ILE A 112 8.03 -11.81 -2.92
N ASP A 113 7.25 -10.80 -2.54
CA ASP A 113 6.12 -10.93 -1.61
C ASP A 113 4.93 -10.16 -2.20
N PRO A 114 4.00 -10.83 -2.92
CA PRO A 114 2.89 -10.16 -3.61
C PRO A 114 1.82 -9.63 -2.66
N GLU A 115 1.68 -10.20 -1.46
CA GLU A 115 0.73 -9.72 -0.45
C GLU A 115 1.18 -8.37 0.13
N LYS A 116 2.50 -8.19 0.27
CA LYS A 116 3.10 -6.95 0.76
C LYS A 116 3.63 -6.02 -0.33
N GLY A 117 3.57 -6.44 -1.59
CA GLY A 117 4.14 -5.70 -2.73
C GLY A 117 5.65 -5.52 -2.64
N VAL A 118 6.41 -6.49 -2.12
CA VAL A 118 7.88 -6.36 -2.04
C VAL A 118 8.50 -6.65 -3.40
N ILE A 119 9.23 -5.66 -3.94
CA ILE A 119 9.99 -5.76 -5.19
C ILE A 119 11.48 -5.91 -4.91
N ASP A 120 12.17 -6.74 -5.69
CA ASP A 120 13.58 -7.06 -5.51
C ASP A 120 14.48 -6.47 -6.62
N PHE A 121 15.62 -5.92 -6.20
CA PHE A 121 16.55 -5.18 -7.07
C PHE A 121 18.02 -5.50 -6.73
N LEU A 122 18.89 -5.28 -7.72
CA LEU A 122 20.32 -5.12 -7.49
C LEU A 122 20.67 -3.63 -7.57
N VAL A 123 21.44 -3.13 -6.61
CA VAL A 123 21.92 -1.76 -6.58
C VAL A 123 23.43 -1.76 -6.74
N LYS A 124 23.92 -1.10 -7.78
CA LYS A 124 25.34 -0.88 -8.00
C LYS A 124 25.69 0.53 -7.56
N ILE A 125 26.56 0.65 -6.57
CA ILE A 125 27.02 1.93 -6.04
C ILE A 125 28.48 2.10 -6.40
N ARG A 126 28.82 3.25 -7.00
CA ARG A 126 30.21 3.59 -7.29
C ARG A 126 30.88 4.18 -6.05
N LYS A 127 32.06 3.66 -5.69
CA LYS A 127 32.92 4.19 -4.62
C LYS A 127 34.31 4.44 -5.20
N GLY A 128 34.55 5.67 -5.69
CA GLY A 128 35.78 6.01 -6.39
C GLY A 128 35.89 5.30 -7.75
N SER A 129 36.86 4.40 -7.90
CA SER A 129 37.06 3.56 -9.09
C SER A 129 36.39 2.19 -9.01
N GLU A 130 35.86 1.81 -7.84
CA GLU A 130 35.25 0.49 -7.61
C GLU A 130 33.73 0.56 -7.61
N PHE A 131 33.08 -0.58 -7.88
CA PHE A 131 31.63 -0.74 -7.80
C PHE A 131 31.28 -1.80 -6.75
N ILE A 132 30.35 -1.45 -5.86
CA ILE A 132 29.77 -2.38 -4.89
C ILE A 132 28.36 -2.72 -5.38
N THR A 133 28.03 -4.01 -5.43
CA THR A 133 26.69 -4.47 -5.79
C THR A 133 26.01 -5.04 -4.56
N GLN A 134 24.84 -4.52 -4.21
CA GLN A 134 24.02 -4.97 -3.09
C GLN A 134 22.65 -5.41 -3.61
N ARG A 135 22.09 -6.50 -3.08
CA ARG A 135 20.70 -6.88 -3.34
C ARG A 135 19.80 -6.22 -2.30
N ILE A 136 18.75 -5.53 -2.75
CA ILE A 136 17.84 -4.78 -1.89
C ILE A 136 16.42 -5.08 -2.34
N SER A 137 15.51 -5.26 -1.37
CA SER A 137 14.09 -5.42 -1.62
C SER A 137 13.30 -4.27 -0.98
N ILE A 138 12.31 -3.73 -1.69
CA ILE A 138 11.58 -2.51 -1.30
C ILE A 138 10.08 -2.79 -1.29
N LEU A 139 9.39 -2.32 -0.26
CA LEU A 139 7.92 -2.35 -0.17
C LEU A 139 7.30 -1.31 -1.11
N LEU A 140 6.49 -1.79 -2.06
CA LEU A 140 5.67 -0.94 -2.91
C LEU A 140 4.58 -0.27 -2.06
N GLY A 141 4.71 1.04 -1.80
CA GLY A 141 3.74 1.80 -1.00
C GLY A 141 4.29 2.36 0.32
N SER A 142 5.44 1.91 0.80
CA SER A 142 6.16 2.52 1.93
C SER A 142 7.65 2.40 1.67
N VAL A 143 8.28 3.49 1.20
CA VAL A 143 9.74 3.54 1.05
C VAL A 143 10.33 3.73 2.44
N LYS A 144 10.35 2.68 3.26
CA LYS A 144 11.21 2.62 4.44
C LYS A 144 12.43 1.79 4.08
N VAL A 145 13.36 2.41 3.36
CA VAL A 145 14.70 1.84 3.21
C VAL A 145 15.47 2.31 4.46
N GLU A 146 15.52 1.46 5.48
CA GLU A 146 16.49 1.66 6.57
C GLU A 146 17.86 1.28 6.03
N ILE A 147 18.57 2.27 5.48
CA ILE A 147 19.98 2.13 5.13
C ILE A 147 20.73 2.16 6.46
N LEU A 148 21.00 0.97 6.99
CA LEU A 148 21.94 0.79 8.09
C LEU A 148 23.32 1.17 7.54
N GLU A 149 23.79 2.35 7.92
CA GLU A 149 25.07 3.00 7.56
C GLU A 149 25.02 3.94 6.34
N ASP A 150 24.97 5.23 6.68
CA ASP A 150 24.94 6.44 5.84
C ASP A 150 26.26 6.70 5.06
N SER A 151 26.91 5.64 4.57
CA SER A 151 28.23 5.73 3.92
C SER A 151 28.16 5.82 2.39
N PHE A 152 26.97 5.72 1.80
CA PHE A 152 26.80 5.51 0.37
C PHE A 152 26.03 6.67 -0.26
N GLY A 153 26.72 7.46 -1.08
CA GLY A 153 26.11 8.49 -1.91
C GLY A 153 25.15 7.87 -2.92
N LEU A 154 23.86 7.80 -2.56
CA LEU A 154 22.78 7.25 -3.40
C LEU A 154 22.64 7.97 -4.75
N GLU A 155 23.22 9.15 -4.90
CA GLU A 155 23.24 9.90 -6.16
C GLU A 155 23.98 9.17 -7.29
N GLN A 156 24.81 8.17 -6.98
CA GLN A 156 25.52 7.34 -7.97
C GLN A 156 25.05 5.88 -7.98
N ALA A 157 23.88 5.59 -7.40
CA ALA A 157 23.31 4.26 -7.38
C ALA A 157 22.62 3.94 -8.73
N VAL A 158 23.03 2.83 -9.35
CA VAL A 158 22.39 2.27 -10.54
C VAL A 158 21.54 1.07 -10.13
N TRP A 159 20.26 1.11 -10.47
CA TRP A 159 19.29 0.08 -10.13
C TRP A 159 19.14 -0.91 -11.27
N CYS A 160 19.35 -2.18 -10.98
CA CYS A 160 19.39 -3.25 -11.96
C CYS A 160 18.40 -4.38 -11.62
N CYS A 161 17.93 -5.05 -12.65
CA CYS A 161 17.17 -6.29 -12.51
C CYS A 161 18.04 -7.40 -11.87
N PRO A 162 17.57 -8.16 -10.87
CA PRO A 162 18.30 -9.29 -10.30
C PRO A 162 18.49 -10.46 -11.28
N HIS A 163 17.64 -10.57 -12.29
CA HIS A 163 17.66 -11.66 -13.27
C HIS A 163 18.62 -11.37 -14.43
N CYS A 164 18.41 -10.26 -15.14
CA CYS A 164 19.18 -9.93 -16.35
C CYS A 164 20.30 -8.90 -16.13
N ARG A 165 20.36 -8.26 -14.94
CA ARG A 165 21.34 -7.23 -14.57
C ARG A 165 21.30 -5.94 -15.40
N MET A 166 20.31 -5.80 -16.29
CA MET A 166 20.10 -4.57 -17.05
C MET A 166 19.68 -3.43 -16.12
N SER A 167 20.13 -2.22 -16.43
CA SER A 167 19.74 -1.02 -15.70
C SER A 167 18.28 -0.70 -15.98
N LEU A 168 17.52 -0.59 -14.91
CA LEU A 168 16.10 -0.27 -14.94
C LEU A 168 15.86 1.26 -15.07
N GLN A 169 16.94 2.04 -15.17
CA GLN A 169 16.92 3.50 -15.31
C GLN A 169 17.24 3.97 -16.74
N ASP A 170 17.47 3.07 -17.70
CA ASP A 170 17.91 3.46 -19.04
C ASP A 170 16.80 4.09 -19.91
N GLY A 171 15.56 4.15 -19.41
CA GLY A 171 14.45 4.89 -20.02
C GLY A 171 14.49 6.36 -19.59
N ALA A 172 14.69 7.29 -20.53
CA ALA A 172 14.84 8.73 -20.31
C ALA A 172 13.57 9.43 -19.78
N THR A 173 13.06 8.99 -18.64
CA THR A 173 11.92 9.58 -17.93
C THR A 173 12.43 10.12 -16.61
N LEU A 174 12.14 11.38 -16.33
CA LEU A 174 12.45 12.01 -15.06
C LEU A 174 11.21 12.02 -14.18
N CYS A 175 11.41 11.96 -12.87
CA CYS A 175 10.35 12.16 -11.90
C CYS A 175 9.75 13.56 -12.11
N SER A 176 8.42 13.63 -12.32
CA SER A 176 7.72 14.91 -12.56
C SER A 176 7.87 15.92 -11.42
N GLN A 177 8.12 15.45 -10.19
CA GLN A 177 8.27 16.31 -9.02
C GLN A 177 9.71 16.77 -8.77
N CYS A 178 10.67 15.84 -8.73
CA CYS A 178 12.05 16.15 -8.34
C CYS A 178 13.05 16.13 -9.49
N GLN A 179 12.61 15.80 -10.72
CA GLN A 179 13.43 15.78 -11.93
C GLN A 179 14.65 14.84 -11.86
N LYS A 180 14.66 13.85 -10.96
CA LYS A 180 15.66 12.77 -10.92
C LYS A 180 15.18 11.53 -11.67
N ASP A 181 16.12 10.67 -12.04
CA ASP A 181 15.85 9.41 -12.73
C ASP A 181 14.88 8.51 -11.93
N VAL A 182 14.05 7.78 -12.67
CA VAL A 182 13.11 6.81 -12.12
C VAL A 182 13.46 5.41 -12.61
N ILE A 183 13.06 4.41 -11.84
CA ILE A 183 13.07 3.02 -12.30
C ILE A 183 11.83 2.80 -13.17
N THR A 184 12.01 2.21 -14.35
CA THR A 184 10.91 1.79 -15.23
C THR A 184 10.63 0.31 -15.08
N LEU A 185 9.37 -0.04 -14.90
CA LEU A 185 8.87 -1.41 -14.73
C LEU A 185 7.67 -1.64 -15.62
N ASP A 186 7.49 -2.88 -16.08
CA ASP A 186 6.31 -3.27 -16.83
C ASP A 186 5.26 -3.91 -15.93
N SER A 187 4.01 -3.69 -16.28
CA SER A 187 2.82 -4.32 -15.71
C SER A 187 2.30 -5.43 -16.62
N SER A 188 1.48 -6.32 -16.07
CA SER A 188 0.89 -7.45 -16.80
C SER A 188 -0.02 -7.03 -17.95
N ASP A 189 -0.54 -5.80 -17.92
CA ASP A 189 -1.39 -5.22 -18.97
C ASP A 189 -0.60 -4.49 -20.07
N GLN A 190 0.71 -4.79 -20.20
CA GLN A 190 1.63 -4.17 -21.17
C GLN A 190 1.78 -2.66 -21.02
N LYS A 191 1.47 -2.12 -19.83
CA LYS A 191 1.77 -0.73 -19.49
C LYS A 191 3.05 -0.66 -18.67
N SER A 192 3.79 0.42 -18.81
CA SER A 192 4.94 0.69 -17.95
C SER A 192 4.56 1.67 -16.85
N PHE A 193 5.19 1.52 -15.69
CA PHE A 193 5.08 2.44 -14.57
C PHE A 193 6.46 2.80 -14.03
N TRP A 194 6.53 3.91 -13.30
CA TRP A 194 7.78 4.50 -12.83
C TRP A 194 7.84 4.63 -11.32
N ILE A 195 9.01 4.33 -10.74
CA ILE A 195 9.28 4.49 -9.31
C ILE A 195 10.40 5.52 -9.12
N CYS A 196 10.08 6.61 -8.42
CA CYS A 196 11.08 7.57 -7.96
C CYS A 196 11.66 7.12 -6.61
N LEU A 197 12.99 7.09 -6.49
CA LEU A 197 13.69 6.68 -5.26
C LEU A 197 14.33 7.84 -4.50
N HIS A 198 14.08 9.09 -4.92
CA HIS A 198 14.69 10.25 -4.32
C HIS A 198 13.98 10.76 -3.05
N ASN A 199 12.64 10.75 -3.01
CA ASN A 199 11.86 11.27 -1.88
C ASN A 199 10.50 10.57 -1.80
N GLU A 200 10.04 10.28 -0.58
CA GLU A 200 8.73 9.67 -0.29
C GLU A 200 7.52 10.46 -0.83
N ASN A 201 7.68 11.77 -1.02
CA ASN A 201 6.64 12.66 -1.53
C ASN A 201 6.58 12.71 -3.06
N CYS A 202 7.61 12.20 -3.75
CA CYS A 202 7.63 12.13 -5.21
C CYS A 202 6.58 11.13 -5.71
N LEU A 203 5.52 11.68 -6.34
CA LEU A 203 4.37 11.01 -6.97
C LEU A 203 4.54 9.48 -7.11
N LYS A 204 3.86 8.77 -6.21
CA LYS A 204 3.41 7.41 -6.43
C LYS A 204 2.37 7.45 -7.57
N TRP A 205 2.73 6.91 -8.73
CA TRP A 205 1.83 6.56 -9.85
C TRP A 205 1.26 7.72 -10.67
N ASN A 206 1.87 8.00 -11.84
CA ASN A 206 1.13 8.58 -12.96
C ASN A 206 0.91 7.47 -14.00
N TRP A 207 -0.34 7.04 -14.17
CA TRP A 207 -0.77 6.30 -15.35
C TRP A 207 -0.75 7.26 -16.53
N HIS A 208 0.23 7.13 -17.42
CA HIS A 208 0.07 7.68 -18.76
C HIS A 208 -0.70 6.64 -19.59
N ASN A 209 -2.02 6.78 -19.65
CA ASN A 209 -2.78 6.20 -20.75
C ASN A 209 -2.37 6.99 -22.01
N PHE A 210 -1.76 6.32 -22.98
CA PHE A 210 -1.80 6.77 -24.36
C PHE A 210 -3.16 6.42 -24.96
#